data_AF-A0A925SLJ9-F1
#
_entry.id   AF-A0A925SLJ9-F1
#
_cell.length_a   1.000
_cell.length_b   1.000
_cell.length_c   1.000
_cell.angle_alpha   90.00
_cell.angle_beta   90.00
_cell.angle_gamma   90.00
#
_symmetry.space_group_name_H-M   'P 1'
#
loop_
_entity.id
_entity.type
_entity.pdbx_description
1 polymer ?
#
loop_
_entity_poly.entity_id
_entity_poly.type
_entity_poly.pdbx_seq_one_letter_code
_entity_poly.pdbx_strand_id
1 'polypeptide(L)'
;GEPLVEWICGPYAPVPGVPGRFRVSLDRAWKNGGAAYLIARHEGDAAHRRTVQPAHLTLRENTAGTAQRITFPPLPDVPAGTASIPLAATADSGLPVSYFVASGPALVRDNQLVFTTLPPRTRFPVEVTVAAWQWGRATEPAVRTAPLVRQTFRLTAP
;
A
#
# COMPACT_ATOMS: atom_id res chain seq x y z
N GLY A 1 33.18 0.35 0.83
CA GLY A 1 32.18 1.43 0.67
C GLY A 1 31.19 1.38 1.82
N GLU A 2 30.28 2.35 1.95
CA GLU A 2 29.21 2.20 2.95
C GLU A 2 28.10 1.27 2.42
N PRO A 3 27.61 0.32 3.24
CA PRO A 3 26.51 -0.54 2.84
C PRO A 3 25.19 0.24 2.77
N LEU A 4 24.39 -0.04 1.73
CA LEU A 4 23.07 0.55 1.51
C LEU A 4 21.98 -0.51 1.69
N VAL A 5 20.87 -0.12 2.30
CA VAL A 5 19.68 -0.97 2.39
C VAL A 5 18.65 -0.49 1.37
N GLU A 6 18.18 -1.39 0.52
CA GLU A 6 17.23 -1.10 -0.57
C GLU A 6 15.97 -1.98 -0.44
N TRP A 7 14.84 -1.43 -0.87
CA TRP A 7 13.57 -2.17 -0.93
C TRP A 7 13.50 -3.01 -2.20
N ILE A 8 13.10 -4.28 -2.05
CA ILE A 8 12.81 -5.17 -3.19
C ILE A 8 11.31 -5.32 -3.37
N CYS A 9 10.60 -5.73 -2.32
CA CYS A 9 9.17 -6.01 -2.39
C CYS A 9 8.51 -6.05 -1.01
N GLY A 10 7.17 -6.09 -1.02
CA GLY A 10 6.33 -6.26 0.16
C GLY A 10 5.84 -4.93 0.74
N PRO A 11 5.19 -4.98 1.92
CA PRO A 11 4.35 -3.91 2.47
C PRO A 11 5.16 -2.78 3.13
N TYR A 12 6.23 -2.36 2.47
CA TYR A 12 7.13 -1.29 2.88
C TYR A 12 7.40 -0.38 1.69
N ALA A 13 7.74 0.87 1.95
CA ALA A 13 8.22 1.79 0.93
C ALA A 13 9.43 2.57 1.45
N PRO A 14 10.42 2.86 0.60
CA PRO A 14 11.48 3.79 0.98
C PRO A 14 10.89 5.18 1.27
N VAL A 15 11.46 5.87 2.26
CA VAL A 15 11.11 7.27 2.53
C VAL A 15 11.91 8.15 1.59
N PRO A 16 11.26 8.95 0.72
CA PRO A 16 11.97 9.81 -0.23
C PRO A 16 12.95 10.74 0.50
N GLY A 17 14.18 10.83 -0.04
CA GLY A 17 15.23 11.70 0.51
C GLY A 17 15.91 11.21 1.79
N VAL A 18 15.57 10.03 2.32
CA VAL A 18 16.21 9.48 3.52
C VAL A 18 16.72 8.06 3.26
N PRO A 19 18.00 7.89 2.86
CA PRO A 19 18.59 6.58 2.59
C PRO A 19 18.45 5.60 3.76
N GLY A 20 18.14 4.35 3.46
CA GLY A 20 17.98 3.29 4.47
C GLY A 20 16.76 3.44 5.39
N ARG A 21 15.93 4.48 5.23
CA ARG A 21 14.68 4.64 5.98
C ARG A 21 13.50 4.15 5.16
N PHE A 22 12.67 3.32 5.79
CA PHE A 22 11.46 2.78 5.21
C PHE A 22 10.25 3.14 6.07
N ARG A 23 9.07 3.14 5.45
CA ARG A 23 7.78 3.22 6.13
C ARG A 23 6.95 1.98 5.80
N VAL A 24 6.02 1.65 6.69
CA VAL A 24 4.96 0.69 6.34
C VAL A 24 4.15 1.28 5.19
N SER A 25 3.91 0.46 4.17
CA SER A 25 3.13 0.81 3.00
C SER A 25 2.40 -0.44 2.55
N LEU A 26 1.25 -0.73 3.17
CA LEU A 26 0.52 -1.96 2.88
C LEU A 26 0.09 -1.99 1.41
N ASP A 27 0.21 -3.16 0.82
CA ASP A 27 -0.21 -3.46 -0.53
C ASP A 27 -1.12 -4.69 -0.54
N ARG A 28 -1.52 -5.12 -1.74
CA ARG A 28 -2.37 -6.32 -1.91
C ARG A 28 -1.70 -7.62 -1.45
N ALA A 29 -0.41 -7.64 -1.19
CA ALA A 29 0.33 -8.82 -0.75
C ALA A 29 0.26 -9.00 0.77
N TRP A 30 -0.06 -7.94 1.52
CA TRP A 30 -0.29 -7.99 2.96
C TRP A 30 -1.38 -9.00 3.34
N LYS A 31 -1.07 -9.89 4.29
CA LYS A 31 -1.90 -11.04 4.74
C LYS A 31 -2.26 -12.07 3.66
N ASN A 32 -1.71 -11.95 2.45
CA ASN A 32 -1.95 -12.87 1.33
C ASN A 32 -0.70 -13.72 1.00
N GLY A 33 0.18 -13.95 1.98
CA GLY A 33 1.39 -14.75 1.79
C GLY A 33 2.46 -14.09 0.90
N GLY A 34 2.33 -12.78 0.66
CA GLY A 34 3.34 -12.02 -0.08
C GLY A 34 4.67 -11.98 0.65
N ALA A 35 5.75 -12.16 -0.09
CA ALA A 35 7.10 -12.00 0.45
C ALA A 35 7.43 -10.51 0.69
N ALA A 36 8.21 -10.25 1.73
CA ALA A 36 8.76 -8.93 1.99
C ALA A 36 10.27 -9.01 2.13
N TYR A 37 10.99 -8.39 1.20
CA TYR A 37 12.44 -8.45 1.15
C TYR A 37 13.03 -7.05 1.05
N LEU A 38 14.09 -6.84 1.83
CA LEU A 38 15.09 -5.80 1.61
C LEU A 38 16.39 -6.47 1.17
N ILE A 39 17.29 -5.68 0.61
CA ILE A 39 18.68 -6.11 0.39
C ILE A 39 19.64 -5.14 1.06
N ALA A 40 20.68 -5.66 1.69
CA ALA A 40 21.85 -4.90 2.05
C ALA A 40 22.91 -5.09 0.95
N ARG A 41 23.36 -3.99 0.37
CA ARG A 41 24.30 -3.94 -0.76
C ARG A 41 25.54 -3.19 -0.34
N HIS A 42 26.70 -3.80 -0.58
CA HIS A 42 28.00 -3.17 -0.46
C HIS A 42 28.70 -3.26 -1.81
N GLU A 43 29.02 -2.13 -2.46
CA GLU A 43 29.61 -2.13 -3.81
C GLU A 43 31.09 -2.57 -3.86
N GLY A 44 31.70 -2.83 -2.70
CA GLY A 44 33.10 -3.20 -2.57
C GLY A 44 33.98 -2.00 -2.21
N ASP A 45 35.24 -2.29 -1.89
CA ASP A 45 36.35 -1.35 -1.77
C ASP A 45 37.69 -2.09 -1.93
N ALA A 46 38.80 -1.42 -1.64
CA ALA A 46 40.13 -2.01 -1.73
C ALA A 46 40.33 -3.24 -0.83
N ALA A 47 39.57 -3.35 0.26
CA ALA A 47 39.68 -4.45 1.22
C ALA A 47 38.57 -5.50 1.06
N HIS A 48 37.43 -5.16 0.47
CA HIS A 48 36.24 -6.01 0.44
C HIS A 48 35.63 -6.11 -0.96
N ARG A 49 35.21 -7.32 -1.32
CA ARG A 49 34.44 -7.54 -2.56
C ARG A 49 33.04 -6.94 -2.46
N ARG A 50 32.43 -6.74 -3.63
CA ARG A 50 31.01 -6.44 -3.75
C ARG A 50 30.18 -7.58 -3.18
N THR A 51 29.19 -7.25 -2.35
CA THR A 51 28.31 -8.21 -1.69
C THR A 51 26.88 -7.71 -1.69
N VAL A 52 25.93 -8.64 -1.88
CA VAL A 52 24.49 -8.39 -1.75
C VAL A 52 23.92 -9.45 -0.82
N GLN A 53 23.27 -9.02 0.25
CA GLN A 53 22.65 -9.90 1.23
C GLN A 53 21.14 -9.60 1.29
N PRO A 54 20.27 -10.55 0.89
CA PRO A 54 18.83 -10.40 1.08
C PRO A 54 18.44 -10.56 2.55
N ALA A 55 17.44 -9.80 2.96
CA ALA A 55 16.84 -9.85 4.29
C ALA A 55 15.32 -10.01 4.15
N HIS A 56 14.79 -11.14 4.63
CA HIS A 56 13.35 -11.36 4.74
C HIS A 56 12.83 -10.59 5.96
N LEU A 57 11.78 -9.79 5.76
CA LEU A 57 11.06 -9.13 6.83
C LEU A 57 9.69 -9.78 7.06
N THR A 58 9.33 -9.94 8.32
CA THR A 58 7.95 -10.25 8.70
C THR A 58 7.33 -8.99 9.30
N LEU A 59 6.40 -8.38 8.57
CA LEU A 59 5.58 -7.32 9.13
C LEU A 59 4.54 -7.97 10.07
N ARG A 60 4.53 -7.54 11.34
CA ARG A 60 3.53 -7.98 12.33
C ARG A 60 2.61 -6.83 12.65
N GLU A 61 1.31 -7.09 12.66
CA GLU A 61 0.28 -6.11 12.93
C GLU A 61 0.47 -5.45 14.30
N ASN A 62 0.28 -4.13 14.37
CA ASN A 62 0.38 -3.42 15.64
C ASN A 62 -0.88 -3.69 16.47
N THR A 63 -0.71 -4.34 17.63
CA THR A 63 -1.79 -4.67 18.55
C THR A 63 -1.86 -3.75 19.77
N ALA A 64 -0.91 -2.83 19.93
CA ALA A 64 -0.80 -1.95 21.08
C ALA A 64 -1.68 -0.69 20.96
N GLY A 65 -2.23 -0.23 22.08
CA GLY A 65 -3.00 1.02 22.17
C GLY A 65 -4.50 0.85 21.89
N THR A 66 -5.20 1.98 21.74
CA THR A 66 -6.65 2.02 21.56
C THR A 66 -7.06 1.48 20.18
N ALA A 67 -8.17 0.74 20.13
CA ALA A 67 -8.77 0.30 18.88
C ALA A 67 -9.27 1.50 18.06
N GLN A 68 -9.17 1.38 16.75
CA GLN A 68 -9.66 2.39 15.81
C GLN A 68 -10.43 1.71 14.67
N ARG A 69 -11.33 2.46 14.05
CA ARG A 69 -12.17 2.02 12.94
C ARG A 69 -12.01 2.96 11.76
N ILE A 70 -11.89 2.35 10.57
CA ILE A 70 -11.98 3.08 9.30
C ILE A 70 -13.44 3.11 8.85
N THR A 71 -13.91 4.29 8.48
CA THR A 71 -15.15 4.48 7.73
C THR A 71 -14.79 4.78 6.29
N PHE A 72 -15.11 3.88 5.37
CA PHE A 72 -14.88 4.07 3.94
C PHE A 72 -16.24 4.07 3.23
N PRO A 73 -16.76 5.23 2.79
CA PRO A 73 -18.03 5.30 2.08
C PRO A 73 -18.04 4.39 0.84
N PRO A 74 -19.19 3.80 0.49
CA PRO A 74 -19.34 3.05 -0.76
C PRO A 74 -18.90 3.90 -1.96
N LEU A 75 -18.16 3.27 -2.88
CA LEU A 75 -17.80 3.89 -4.14
C LEU A 75 -18.92 3.61 -5.16
N PRO A 76 -19.37 4.62 -5.93
CA PRO A 76 -20.36 4.39 -6.96
C PRO A 76 -19.76 3.62 -8.14
N ASP A 77 -20.60 2.87 -8.84
CA ASP A 77 -20.27 2.37 -10.17
C ASP A 77 -20.09 3.57 -11.12
N VAL A 78 -19.12 3.48 -12.03
CA VAL A 78 -18.80 4.57 -12.97
C VAL A 78 -18.64 4.04 -14.39
N PRO A 79 -18.97 4.83 -15.42
CA PRO A 79 -18.75 4.42 -16.81
C PRO A 79 -17.26 4.31 -17.13
N ALA A 80 -16.92 3.36 -18.00
CA ALA A 80 -15.59 3.28 -18.59
C ALA A 80 -15.23 4.59 -19.31
N GLY A 81 -14.01 5.07 -19.10
CA GLY A 81 -13.58 6.40 -19.55
C GLY A 81 -13.56 7.46 -18.45
N THR A 82 -14.15 7.19 -17.29
CA THR A 82 -13.91 7.98 -16.08
C THR A 82 -12.42 8.00 -15.76
N ALA A 83 -11.84 9.18 -15.55
CA ALA A 83 -10.40 9.32 -15.32
C ALA A 83 -10.00 8.90 -13.89
N SER A 84 -10.74 9.38 -12.89
CA SER A 84 -10.50 9.07 -11.49
C SER A 84 -11.73 9.30 -10.62
N ILE A 85 -11.72 8.72 -9.42
CA ILE A 85 -12.66 9.02 -8.34
C ILE A 85 -11.92 9.34 -7.03
N PRO A 86 -12.45 10.25 -6.19
CA PRO A 86 -11.84 10.56 -4.90
C PRO A 86 -12.04 9.43 -3.89
N LEU A 87 -11.05 9.22 -3.04
CA LEU A 87 -11.11 8.30 -1.90
C LEU A 87 -11.18 9.12 -0.62
N ALA A 88 -12.29 8.96 0.13
CA ALA A 88 -12.62 9.79 1.29
C ALA A 88 -12.86 8.95 2.56
N ALA A 89 -12.07 7.89 2.75
CA ALA A 89 -12.12 7.12 3.99
C ALA A 89 -11.49 7.89 5.17
N THR A 90 -12.09 7.75 6.34
CA THR A 90 -11.64 8.39 7.58
C THR A 90 -11.37 7.36 8.66
N ALA A 91 -10.46 7.65 9.59
CA ALA A 91 -10.27 6.87 10.80
C ALA A 91 -10.77 7.68 12.00
N ASP A 92 -11.49 7.04 12.93
CA ASP A 92 -11.95 7.66 14.18
C ASP A 92 -10.80 8.13 15.09
N SER A 93 -9.60 7.57 14.93
CA SER A 93 -8.37 8.03 15.57
C SER A 93 -7.85 9.38 15.06
N GLY A 94 -8.39 9.89 13.95
CA GLY A 94 -7.89 11.07 13.25
C GLY A 94 -6.60 10.85 12.45
N LEU A 95 -6.04 9.62 12.44
CA LEU A 95 -4.85 9.32 11.66
C LEU A 95 -5.15 9.21 10.15
N PRO A 96 -4.24 9.64 9.27
CA PRO A 96 -4.48 9.69 7.82
C PRO A 96 -4.58 8.31 7.17
N VAL A 97 -5.72 8.00 6.56
CA VAL A 97 -5.96 6.71 5.90
C VAL A 97 -5.16 6.60 4.60
N SER A 98 -4.60 5.42 4.34
CA SER A 98 -3.90 5.08 3.10
C SER A 98 -4.69 4.02 2.32
N TYR A 99 -4.40 3.90 1.02
CA TYR A 99 -5.13 2.99 0.15
C TYR A 99 -4.20 2.14 -0.71
N PHE A 100 -4.69 0.99 -1.16
CA PHE A 100 -4.11 0.24 -2.27
C PHE A 100 -5.21 -0.41 -3.11
N VAL A 101 -4.90 -0.68 -4.37
CA VAL A 101 -5.79 -1.44 -5.26
C VAL A 101 -5.59 -2.93 -4.97
N ALA A 102 -6.64 -3.59 -4.49
CA ALA A 102 -6.62 -5.04 -4.26
C ALA A 102 -6.80 -5.81 -5.57
N SER A 103 -7.64 -5.30 -6.47
CA SER A 103 -7.87 -5.86 -7.80
C SER A 103 -8.46 -4.82 -8.77
N GLY A 104 -8.26 -5.05 -10.07
CA GLY A 104 -8.84 -4.23 -11.14
C GLY A 104 -7.87 -3.21 -11.76
N PRO A 105 -8.26 -2.61 -12.90
CA PRO A 105 -7.43 -1.69 -13.69
C PRO A 105 -7.42 -0.27 -13.10
N ALA A 106 -6.78 -0.11 -11.94
CA ALA A 106 -6.67 1.17 -11.27
C ALA A 106 -5.36 1.30 -10.47
N LEU A 107 -5.02 2.53 -10.13
CA LEU A 107 -3.86 2.91 -9.32
C LEU A 107 -4.32 3.95 -8.29
N VAL A 108 -3.70 3.98 -7.10
CA VAL A 108 -3.93 5.06 -6.13
C VAL A 108 -2.86 6.13 -6.32
N ARG A 109 -3.28 7.40 -6.45
CA ARG A 109 -2.41 8.59 -6.45
C ARG A 109 -3.08 9.70 -5.68
N ASP A 110 -2.42 10.26 -4.66
CA ASP A 110 -2.91 11.42 -3.90
C ASP A 110 -4.38 11.31 -3.44
N ASN A 111 -4.74 10.17 -2.84
CA ASN A 111 -6.11 9.83 -2.44
C ASN A 111 -7.14 9.84 -3.58
N GLN A 112 -6.69 9.72 -4.82
CA GLN A 112 -7.51 9.46 -6.00
C GLN A 112 -7.29 8.02 -6.46
N LEU A 113 -8.38 7.36 -6.86
CA LEU A 113 -8.31 6.14 -7.62
C LEU A 113 -8.30 6.50 -9.10
N VAL A 114 -7.15 6.36 -9.74
CA VAL A 114 -6.93 6.68 -11.16
C VAL A 114 -7.09 5.41 -11.97
N PHE A 115 -8.00 5.42 -12.94
CA PHE A 115 -8.26 4.26 -13.79
C PHE A 115 -7.21 4.14 -14.89
N THR A 116 -6.79 2.91 -15.17
CA THR A 116 -5.87 2.64 -16.29
C THR A 116 -6.65 2.35 -17.56
N THR A 117 -6.00 2.50 -18.71
CA THR A 117 -6.60 2.19 -20.00
C THR A 117 -7.07 0.72 -20.05
N LEU A 118 -8.33 0.53 -20.44
CA LEU A 118 -8.92 -0.79 -20.64
C LEU A 118 -8.58 -1.32 -22.05
N PRO A 119 -8.33 -2.63 -22.21
CA PRO A 119 -8.20 -3.24 -23.53
C PRO A 119 -9.43 -3.01 -24.41
N PRO A 120 -9.29 -2.84 -25.75
CA PRO A 120 -10.43 -2.54 -26.64
C PRO A 120 -11.58 -3.54 -26.63
N ARG A 121 -11.34 -4.81 -26.25
CA ARG A 121 -12.35 -5.89 -26.18
C ARG A 121 -12.70 -6.28 -24.75
N THR A 122 -12.65 -5.30 -23.84
CA THR A 122 -13.01 -5.51 -22.43
C THR A 122 -14.46 -5.94 -22.31
N ARG A 123 -14.72 -7.01 -21.54
CA ARG A 123 -16.08 -7.41 -21.16
C ARG A 123 -16.49 -6.64 -19.92
N PHE A 124 -17.63 -5.97 -20.01
CA PHE A 124 -18.22 -5.23 -18.91
C PHE A 124 -19.26 -6.08 -18.16
N PRO A 125 -19.50 -5.82 -16.86
CA PRO A 125 -18.78 -4.85 -16.02
C PRO A 125 -17.37 -5.34 -15.62
N VAL A 126 -16.44 -4.40 -15.39
CA VAL A 126 -15.12 -4.73 -14.80
C VAL A 126 -15.15 -4.37 -13.32
N GLU A 127 -14.84 -5.33 -12.45
CA GLU A 127 -14.81 -5.10 -11.01
C GLU A 127 -13.47 -4.48 -10.57
N VAL A 128 -13.55 -3.46 -9.72
CA VAL A 128 -12.42 -2.82 -9.08
C VAL A 128 -12.61 -2.89 -7.57
N THR A 129 -11.59 -3.38 -6.86
CA THR A 129 -11.60 -3.43 -5.39
C THR A 129 -10.46 -2.59 -4.84
N VAL A 130 -10.80 -1.64 -3.98
CA VAL A 130 -9.86 -0.77 -3.28
C VAL A 130 -9.93 -1.06 -1.79
N ALA A 131 -8.77 -1.14 -1.15
CA ALA A 131 -8.67 -1.33 0.29
C ALA A 131 -8.16 -0.04 0.95
N ALA A 132 -8.83 0.38 2.02
CA ALA A 132 -8.45 1.46 2.91
C ALA A 132 -7.83 0.88 4.18
N TRP A 133 -6.66 1.39 4.57
CA TRP A 133 -5.89 0.89 5.70
C TRP A 133 -5.30 2.01 6.55
N GLN A 134 -5.10 1.69 7.83
CA GLN A 134 -4.47 2.57 8.80
C GLN A 134 -3.66 1.70 9.77
N TRP A 135 -2.35 1.89 9.77
CA TRP A 135 -1.43 1.11 10.62
C TRP A 135 -1.58 1.44 12.11
N GLY A 136 -1.98 2.67 12.42
CA GLY A 136 -1.96 3.18 13.78
C GLY A 136 -0.62 3.81 14.15
N ARG A 137 -0.39 3.99 15.44
CA ARG A 137 0.77 4.68 15.99
C ARG A 137 1.27 3.96 17.24
N ALA A 138 2.56 3.63 17.27
CA ALA A 138 3.18 2.95 18.41
C ALA A 138 3.62 3.91 19.53
N THR A 139 3.69 5.22 19.26
CA THR A 139 4.00 6.26 20.26
C THR A 139 2.72 6.78 20.92
N GLU A 140 2.82 7.23 22.17
CA GLU A 140 1.67 7.74 22.91
C GLU A 140 1.04 9.00 22.27
N PRO A 141 -0.30 9.12 22.20
CA PRO A 141 -1.25 8.08 22.57
C PRO A 141 -1.25 6.96 21.53
N ALA A 142 -1.00 5.73 21.98
CA ALA A 142 -0.84 4.57 21.10
C ALA A 142 -2.20 4.16 20.49
N VAL A 143 -2.16 3.80 19.21
CA VAL A 143 -3.34 3.37 18.45
C VAL A 143 -2.97 2.11 17.68
N ARG A 144 -3.74 1.02 17.85
CA ARG A 144 -3.47 -0.25 17.18
C ARG A 144 -3.88 -0.21 15.71
N THR A 145 -3.45 -1.16 14.90
CA THR A 145 -3.85 -1.24 13.48
C THR A 145 -5.37 -1.39 13.33
N ALA A 146 -5.96 -0.60 12.42
CA ALA A 146 -7.38 -0.69 12.10
C ALA A 146 -7.66 -1.95 11.26
N PRO A 147 -8.83 -2.60 11.42
CA PRO A 147 -9.28 -3.60 10.46
C PRO A 147 -9.30 -3.03 9.03
N LEU A 148 -8.81 -3.81 8.08
CA LEU A 148 -8.78 -3.43 6.66
C LEU A 148 -10.21 -3.33 6.11
N VAL A 149 -10.56 -2.19 5.50
CA VAL A 149 -11.88 -1.99 4.89
C VAL A 149 -11.76 -1.99 3.37
N ARG A 150 -12.62 -2.74 2.68
CA ARG A 150 -12.63 -2.81 1.21
C ARG A 150 -13.93 -2.25 0.65
N GLN A 151 -13.80 -1.58 -0.49
CA GLN A 151 -14.93 -1.20 -1.33
C GLN A 151 -14.73 -1.80 -2.71
N THR A 152 -15.80 -2.42 -3.22
CA THR A 152 -15.86 -3.01 -4.56
C THR A 152 -16.96 -2.32 -5.33
N PHE A 153 -16.65 -1.90 -6.54
CA PHE A 153 -17.57 -1.24 -7.46
C PHE A 153 -17.21 -1.67 -8.89
N ARG A 154 -18.02 -1.24 -9.85
CA ARG A 154 -17.92 -1.67 -11.24
C ARG A 154 -17.63 -0.50 -12.18
N LEU A 155 -16.75 -0.75 -13.14
CA LEU A 155 -16.71 -0.01 -14.39
C LEU A 155 -17.78 -0.56 -15.31
N THR A 156 -18.77 0.25 -15.65
CA THR A 156 -19.83 -0.11 -16.59
C THR A 156 -19.39 0.16 -18.03
N ALA A 157 -20.15 -0.34 -18.99
CA ALA A 157 -19.97 0.06 -20.38
C ALA A 157 -20.03 1.61 -20.50
N PRO A 158 -19.33 2.18 -21.51
CA PRO A 158 -19.43 3.60 -21.83
C PRO A 158 -20.86 4.07 -22.09
#